data_AF-A0A0S4X1E6-F1
#
_entry.id   AF-A0A0S4X1E6-F1
#
_cell.length_a   1.000
_cell.length_b   1.000
_cell.length_c   1.000
_cell.angle_alpha   90.00
_cell.angle_beta   90.00
_cell.angle_gamma   90.00
#
_symmetry.space_group_name_H-M   'P 1'
#
loop_
_entity.id
_entity.type
_entity.pdbx_description
1 polymer ?
#
loop_
_entity_poly.entity_id
_entity_poly.type
_entity_poly.pdbx_seq_one_letter_code
_entity_poly.pdbx_strand_id
1 'polypeptide(L)'
;MRRGIKVFTVAVGIAKLEFYNNLRKAADVAEDGATIAFPSGFVHLPKIDAEFLQQLCAEQLITRRDRNGFPIREWQKMRERNEALDCYVYARAAASAAGLDRFEERHWRELERQLGLAPPPDTPLRTESLVSPDATPRGGIAVSGTPPGARRAGRRVIKSRWLSS
;
A
#
# COMPACT_ATOMS: atom_id res chain seq x y z
N MET A 1 21.63 -25.40 3.16
CA MET A 1 20.68 -24.95 2.12
C MET A 1 20.99 -23.51 1.75
N ARG A 2 21.47 -23.26 0.52
CA ARG A 2 21.60 -21.90 -0.02
C ARG A 2 20.18 -21.43 -0.38
N ARG A 3 19.56 -20.61 0.48
CA ARG A 3 18.28 -19.97 0.14
C ARG A 3 18.57 -18.94 -0.94
N GLY A 4 18.04 -19.15 -2.15
CA GLY A 4 18.13 -18.17 -3.23
C GLY A 4 17.46 -16.86 -2.81
N ILE A 5 18.01 -15.72 -3.23
CA ILE A 5 17.41 -14.41 -3.02
C ILE A 5 16.26 -14.25 -4.03
N LYS A 6 15.05 -13.96 -3.54
CA LYS A 6 13.91 -13.63 -4.40
C LYS A 6 13.99 -12.16 -4.80
N VAL A 7 14.27 -11.90 -6.07
CA VAL A 7 14.35 -10.54 -6.62
C VAL A 7 12.99 -10.17 -7.22
N PHE A 8 12.53 -8.96 -6.93
CA PHE A 8 11.31 -8.40 -7.50
C PHE A 8 11.68 -7.20 -8.37
N THR A 9 11.12 -7.13 -9.57
CA THR A 9 11.26 -5.96 -10.44
C THR A 9 10.36 -4.85 -9.94
N VAL A 10 10.93 -3.64 -9.85
CA VAL A 10 10.20 -2.43 -9.45
C VAL A 10 9.92 -1.62 -10.71
N ALA A 11 8.64 -1.41 -11.04
CA ALA A 11 8.23 -0.59 -12.18
C ALA A 11 8.34 0.91 -11.87
N VAL A 12 9.56 1.38 -11.57
CA VAL A 12 9.86 2.71 -11.00
C VAL A 12 9.24 3.84 -11.81
N GLY A 13 9.37 3.81 -13.14
CA GLY A 13 8.85 4.88 -14.01
C GLY A 13 7.32 5.00 -13.98
N ILE A 14 6.61 3.88 -13.86
CA ILE A 14 5.14 3.86 -13.75
C ILE A 14 4.72 4.41 -12.38
N ALA A 15 5.36 3.95 -11.29
CA ALA A 15 5.08 4.43 -9.94
C ALA A 15 5.31 5.94 -9.81
N LYS A 16 6.38 6.48 -10.41
CA LYS A 16 6.65 7.92 -10.46
C LYS A 16 5.56 8.65 -11.25
N LEU A 17 5.16 8.14 -12.42
CA LEU A 17 4.13 8.79 -13.24
C LEU A 17 2.76 8.82 -12.52
N GLU A 18 2.35 7.68 -11.94
CA GLU A 18 1.15 7.55 -11.12
C GLU A 18 1.16 8.57 -9.99
N PHE A 19 2.27 8.66 -9.25
CA PHE A 19 2.43 9.57 -8.14
C PHE A 19 2.34 11.04 -8.54
N TYR A 20 3.02 11.46 -9.62
CA TYR A 20 2.97 12.85 -10.08
C TYR A 20 1.59 13.22 -10.62
N ASN A 21 0.84 12.27 -11.17
CA ASN A 21 -0.55 12.49 -11.55
C ASN A 21 -1.45 12.61 -10.32
N ASN A 22 -1.20 11.83 -9.29
CA ASN A 22 -1.90 11.90 -8.00
C ASN A 22 -1.64 13.23 -7.26
N LEU A 23 -0.41 13.75 -7.29
CA LEU A 23 -0.06 15.06 -6.70
C LEU A 23 -0.80 16.25 -7.34
N ARG A 24 -1.31 16.09 -8.57
CA ARG A 24 -2.10 17.13 -9.25
C ARG A 24 -3.57 17.16 -8.84
N LYS A 25 -4.04 16.15 -8.11
CA LYS A 25 -5.44 16.06 -7.69
C LYS A 25 -5.69 17.06 -6.56
N ALA A 26 -6.75 17.84 -6.69
CA ALA A 26 -7.21 18.75 -5.65
C ALA A 26 -8.31 18.09 -4.82
N ALA A 27 -8.50 18.59 -3.60
CA ALA A 27 -9.69 18.28 -2.84
C ALA A 27 -10.85 19.13 -3.37
N ASP A 28 -12.01 18.52 -3.51
CA ASP A 28 -13.23 19.17 -3.97
C ASP A 28 -14.20 19.32 -2.79
N VAL A 29 -15.25 20.12 -2.99
CA VAL A 29 -16.38 20.20 -2.05
C VAL A 29 -17.51 19.34 -2.60
N ALA A 30 -18.09 18.49 -1.76
CA ALA A 30 -19.20 17.63 -2.12
C ALA A 30 -20.47 18.43 -2.44
N GLU A 31 -21.49 17.76 -2.98
CA GLU A 31 -22.77 18.38 -3.38
C GLU A 31 -23.51 19.09 -2.23
N ASP A 32 -23.24 18.70 -0.98
CA ASP A 32 -23.78 19.33 0.23
C ASP A 32 -23.16 20.70 0.54
N GLY A 33 -22.12 21.11 -0.19
CA GLY A 33 -21.42 22.38 -0.02
C GLY A 33 -20.58 22.49 1.25
N ALA A 34 -20.46 21.41 2.04
CA ALA A 34 -19.83 21.43 3.37
C ALA A 34 -18.78 20.33 3.55
N THR A 35 -18.97 19.17 2.93
CA THR A 35 -18.04 18.03 3.06
C THR A 35 -16.91 18.15 2.07
N ILE A 36 -15.66 18.02 2.54
CA ILE A 36 -14.50 17.95 1.65
C ILE A 36 -14.43 16.54 1.06
N ALA A 37 -14.50 16.44 -0.26
CA ALA A 37 -14.36 15.21 -1.02
C ALA A 37 -12.93 15.10 -1.58
N PHE A 38 -12.29 13.96 -1.35
CA PHE A 38 -10.96 13.68 -1.89
C PHE A 38 -11.09 12.67 -3.04
N PRO A 39 -10.57 12.98 -4.23
CA PRO A 39 -10.60 12.02 -5.34
C PRO A 39 -9.71 10.81 -5.04
N SER A 40 -10.02 9.67 -5.66
CA SER A 40 -9.20 8.47 -5.54
C SER A 40 -7.75 8.75 -5.90
N GLY A 41 -6.81 8.31 -5.08
CA GLY A 41 -5.38 8.57 -5.24
C GLY A 41 -4.95 9.99 -4.86
N PHE A 42 -5.79 10.79 -4.18
CA PHE A 42 -5.37 12.05 -3.58
C PHE A 42 -4.21 11.82 -2.59
N VAL A 43 -3.19 12.69 -2.64
CA VAL A 43 -2.02 12.57 -1.77
C VAL A 43 -2.20 13.46 -0.55
N HIS A 44 -2.43 12.85 0.60
CA HIS A 44 -2.50 13.57 1.87
C HIS A 44 -1.09 13.89 2.36
N LEU A 45 -0.76 15.19 2.44
CA LEU A 45 0.51 15.68 2.94
C LEU A 45 0.29 16.26 4.34
N PRO A 46 0.81 15.65 5.41
CA PRO A 46 0.74 16.22 6.75
C PRO A 46 1.64 17.47 6.84
N LYS A 47 1.76 18.07 8.03
CA LYS A 47 2.71 19.17 8.24
C LYS A 47 4.15 18.66 8.09
N ILE A 48 4.66 18.76 6.87
CA ILE A 48 6.02 18.38 6.46
C ILE A 48 6.79 19.63 6.01
N ASP A 49 8.11 19.58 6.09
CA ASP A 49 8.96 20.69 5.68
C ASP A 49 9.09 20.78 4.15
N ALA A 50 9.64 21.92 3.71
CA ALA A 50 9.87 22.17 2.30
C ALA A 50 10.97 21.27 1.71
N GLU A 51 11.92 20.78 2.51
CA GLU A 51 12.98 19.91 2.03
C GLU A 51 12.42 18.55 1.62
N PHE A 52 11.56 17.96 2.43
CA PHE A 52 10.87 16.71 2.15
C PHE A 52 10.04 16.82 0.88
N LEU A 53 9.28 17.90 0.70
CA LEU A 53 8.52 18.17 -0.52
C LEU A 53 9.43 18.28 -1.76
N GLN A 54 10.58 18.94 -1.62
CA GLN A 54 11.55 19.05 -2.70
C GLN A 54 12.18 17.70 -3.05
N GLN A 55 12.43 16.83 -2.07
CA GLN A 55 12.91 15.47 -2.30
C GLN A 55 11.84 14.57 -2.95
N LEU A 56 10.57 14.75 -2.55
CA LEU A 56 9.42 14.04 -3.10
C LEU A 56 9.23 14.36 -4.60
N CYS A 57 9.60 15.58 -4.99
CA CYS A 57 9.59 16.09 -6.37
C CYS A 57 11.00 16.17 -7.00
N ALA A 58 11.97 15.37 -6.54
CA ALA A 58 13.38 15.51 -6.93
C ALA A 58 13.70 15.08 -8.38
N GLU A 59 12.76 14.47 -9.10
CA GLU A 59 12.93 14.03 -10.47
C GLU A 59 11.87 14.66 -11.40
N GLN A 60 12.17 14.75 -12.69
CA GLN A 60 11.21 15.24 -13.67
C GLN A 60 11.24 14.38 -14.93
N LEU A 61 10.07 14.18 -15.53
CA LEU A 61 9.96 13.46 -16.79
C LEU A 61 10.21 14.44 -17.94
N ILE A 62 11.42 14.42 -18.48
CA ILE A 62 11.90 15.33 -19.51
C ILE A 62 11.82 14.64 -20.88
N THR A 63 11.42 15.40 -21.89
CA THR A 63 11.45 14.96 -23.28
C THR A 63 12.72 15.47 -23.95
N ARG A 64 13.67 14.59 -24.25
CA ARG A 64 14.87 14.89 -25.04
C ARG A 64 14.68 14.45 -26.49
N ARG A 65 15.45 15.02 -27.41
CA ARG A 65 15.55 14.52 -28.79
C ARG A 65 16.76 13.61 -28.91
N ASP A 66 16.59 12.47 -29.56
CA ASP A 66 17.69 11.58 -29.90
C ASP A 66 18.53 12.12 -31.08
N ARG A 67 19.56 11.37 -31.49
CA ARG A 67 20.43 11.75 -32.62
C ARG A 67 19.69 11.84 -33.95
N ASN A 68 18.53 11.18 -34.07
CA ASN A 68 17.69 11.17 -35.26
C ASN A 68 16.52 12.18 -35.15
N GLY A 69 16.44 12.95 -34.06
CA GLY A 69 15.40 13.95 -33.81
C GLY A 69 14.12 13.43 -33.14
N PHE A 70 14.02 12.14 -32.79
CA PHE A 70 12.83 11.57 -32.15
C PHE A 70 12.73 11.97 -30.68
N PRO A 71 11.52 12.29 -30.17
CA PRO A 71 11.31 12.60 -28.76
C PRO A 71 11.39 11.33 -27.90
N ILE A 72 12.31 11.32 -26.93
CA ILE A 72 12.46 10.30 -25.89
C ILE A 72 12.14 10.92 -24.54
N ARG A 73 11.27 10.26 -23.76
CA ARG A 73 10.94 10.68 -22.40
C ARG A 73 11.78 9.92 -21.39
N GLU A 74 12.51 10.65 -20.55
CA GLU A 74 13.35 10.08 -19.49
C GLU A 74 13.10 10.79 -18.16
N TRP A 75 13.15 10.05 -17.07
CA TRP A 75 13.15 10.62 -15.73
C TRP A 75 14.55 11.14 -15.43
N GLN A 76 14.70 12.45 -15.26
CA GLN A 76 15.95 13.08 -14.89
C GLN A 76 15.92 13.50 -13.42
N LYS A 77 16.95 13.10 -12.68
CA LYS A 77 17.19 13.55 -11.30
C LYS A 77 17.67 14.99 -11.31
N MET A 78 16.90 15.88 -10.68
CA MET A 78 17.11 17.32 -10.66
C MET A 78 17.80 17.80 -9.39
N ARG A 79 17.80 16.97 -8.35
CA ARG A 79 18.39 17.27 -7.04
C ARG A 79 19.28 16.13 -6.58
N GLU A 80 20.22 16.42 -5.70
CA GLU A 80 21.10 15.39 -5.11
C GLU A 80 20.34 14.41 -4.23
N ARG A 81 19.39 14.91 -3.42
CA ARG A 81 18.56 14.14 -2.49
C ARG A 81 17.19 13.80 -3.10
N ASN A 82 16.78 12.54 -3.05
CA ASN A 82 15.52 12.00 -3.59
C ASN A 82 14.94 10.86 -2.74
N GLU A 83 15.39 10.70 -1.51
CA GLU A 83 15.06 9.58 -0.62
C GLU A 83 13.56 9.49 -0.35
N ALA A 84 12.87 10.64 -0.24
CA ALA A 84 11.43 10.71 -0.08
C ALA A 84 10.68 10.09 -1.28
N LEU A 85 11.11 10.40 -2.50
CA LEU A 85 10.52 9.83 -3.72
C LEU A 85 10.81 8.33 -3.83
N ASP A 86 12.04 7.90 -3.54
CA ASP A 86 12.42 6.49 -3.58
C ASP A 86 11.66 5.67 -2.54
N CYS A 87 11.49 6.21 -1.33
CA CYS A 87 10.69 5.59 -0.28
C CYS A 87 9.23 5.39 -0.74
N TYR A 88 8.62 6.41 -1.35
CA TYR A 88 7.28 6.28 -1.93
C TYR A 88 7.23 5.18 -3.00
N VAL A 89 8.18 5.17 -3.94
CA VAL A 89 8.21 4.18 -5.02
C VAL A 89 8.30 2.76 -4.46
N TYR A 90 9.14 2.53 -3.45
CA TYR A 90 9.26 1.22 -2.81
C TYR A 90 7.99 0.85 -2.04
N ALA A 91 7.38 1.79 -1.32
CA ALA A 91 6.11 1.54 -0.62
C ALA A 91 5.00 1.16 -1.61
N ARG A 92 4.90 1.88 -2.74
CA ARG A 92 3.92 1.59 -3.80
C ARG A 92 4.16 0.22 -4.44
N ALA A 93 5.41 -0.13 -4.70
CA ALA A 93 5.79 -1.43 -5.25
C ALA A 93 5.48 -2.56 -4.27
N ALA A 94 5.78 -2.38 -2.98
CA ALA A 94 5.45 -3.33 -1.93
C ALA A 94 3.93 -3.51 -1.79
N ALA A 95 3.15 -2.43 -1.87
CA ALA A 95 1.69 -2.48 -1.87
C ALA A 95 1.16 -3.31 -3.05
N SER A 96 1.69 -3.09 -4.26
CA SER A 96 1.28 -3.86 -5.44
C SER A 96 1.66 -5.33 -5.31
N ALA A 97 2.87 -5.63 -4.83
CA ALA A 97 3.33 -7.00 -4.60
C ALA A 97 2.50 -7.74 -3.54
N ALA A 98 2.06 -7.04 -2.49
CA ALA A 98 1.15 -7.58 -1.48
C ALA A 98 -0.32 -7.63 -1.95
N GLY A 99 -0.63 -7.14 -3.16
CA GLY A 99 -1.95 -7.22 -3.77
C GLY A 99 -2.95 -6.19 -3.26
N LEU A 100 -2.49 -5.11 -2.64
CA LEU A 100 -3.36 -4.06 -2.07
C LEU A 100 -4.26 -3.42 -3.12
N ASP A 101 -3.82 -3.37 -4.38
CA ASP A 101 -4.61 -2.86 -5.52
C ASP A 101 -5.93 -3.64 -5.74
N ARG A 102 -6.04 -4.87 -5.21
CA ARG A 102 -7.21 -5.76 -5.33
C ARG A 102 -7.99 -5.88 -4.02
N PHE A 103 -7.66 -5.06 -3.02
CA PHE A 103 -8.35 -5.13 -1.74
C PHE A 103 -9.79 -4.66 -1.90
N GLU A 104 -10.66 -5.34 -1.19
CA GLU A 104 -12.08 -5.03 -1.09
C GLU A 104 -12.33 -4.67 0.37
N GLU A 105 -13.49 -4.10 0.67
CA GLU A 105 -13.89 -3.70 2.02
C GLU A 105 -13.67 -4.82 3.06
N ARG A 106 -13.97 -6.08 2.70
CA ARG A 106 -13.70 -7.25 3.56
C ARG A 106 -12.22 -7.43 3.92
N HIS A 107 -11.32 -7.15 2.99
CA HIS A 107 -9.87 -7.28 3.18
C HIS A 107 -9.36 -6.17 4.11
N TRP A 108 -9.92 -4.97 4.00
CA TRP A 108 -9.60 -3.85 4.90
C TRP A 108 -10.10 -4.08 6.32
N ARG A 109 -11.34 -4.53 6.49
CA ARG A 109 -11.90 -4.89 7.81
C ARG A 109 -11.10 -5.98 8.52
N GLU A 110 -10.62 -6.97 7.76
CA GLU A 110 -9.76 -8.02 8.30
C GLU A 110 -8.46 -7.43 8.87
N LEU A 111 -7.83 -6.50 8.15
CA LEU A 111 -6.63 -5.81 8.62
C LEU A 111 -6.90 -4.94 9.86
N GLU A 112 -7.99 -4.17 9.87
CA GLU A 112 -8.38 -3.35 11.02
C GLU A 112 -8.57 -4.20 12.28
N ARG A 113 -9.24 -5.35 12.14
CA ARG A 113 -9.40 -6.31 13.23
C ARG A 113 -8.07 -6.87 13.73
N GLN A 114 -7.13 -7.15 12.82
CA GLN A 114 -5.78 -7.60 13.21
C GLN A 114 -4.97 -6.52 13.93
N LEU A 115 -5.23 -5.24 13.62
CA LEU A 115 -4.63 -4.08 14.26
C LEU A 115 -5.34 -3.68 15.57
N GLY A 116 -6.48 -4.30 15.89
CA GLY A 116 -7.28 -4.01 17.08
C GLY A 116 -8.04 -2.69 17.01
N LEU A 117 -8.27 -2.16 15.79
CA LEU A 117 -9.13 -0.99 15.59
C LEU A 117 -10.59 -1.42 15.72
N ALA A 118 -11.36 -0.71 16.56
CA ALA A 118 -12.78 -0.96 16.69
C ALA A 118 -13.50 -0.52 15.39
N PRO A 119 -14.49 -1.29 14.90
CA PRO A 119 -15.24 -0.90 13.72
C PRO A 119 -15.96 0.45 13.97
N PRO A 120 -16.06 1.33 12.95
CA PRO A 120 -16.77 2.58 13.09
C PRO A 120 -18.25 2.34 13.44
N PRO A 121 -18.86 3.22 14.26
CA PRO A 121 -20.15 2.98 14.92
C PRO A 121 -21.33 2.74 13.95
N ASP A 122 -21.23 3.19 12.70
CA ASP A 122 -22.33 3.17 11.73
C ASP A 122 -22.30 1.99 10.75
N THR A 123 -21.46 0.98 11.00
CA THR A 123 -21.43 -0.21 10.12
C THR A 123 -22.50 -1.21 10.57
N PRO A 124 -23.58 -1.47 9.81
CA PRO A 124 -24.47 -2.56 10.14
C PRO A 124 -23.67 -3.86 10.10
N LEU A 125 -23.78 -4.64 11.18
CA LEU A 125 -23.20 -5.98 11.28
C LEU A 125 -23.87 -6.88 10.24
N ARG A 126 -23.40 -6.82 8.98
CA ARG A 126 -23.79 -7.79 7.98
C ARG A 126 -23.12 -9.10 8.35
N THR A 127 -23.85 -9.90 9.10
CA THR A 127 -23.53 -11.30 9.36
C THR A 127 -23.72 -12.03 8.02
N GLU A 128 -22.75 -11.89 7.12
CA GLU A 128 -22.59 -12.87 6.06
C GLU A 128 -21.95 -14.08 6.70
N SER A 129 -22.81 -14.98 7.16
CA SER A 129 -22.49 -16.35 7.48
C SER A 129 -21.55 -16.89 6.40
N LEU A 130 -20.32 -17.21 6.80
CA LEU A 130 -19.35 -17.89 5.95
C LEU A 130 -19.87 -19.29 5.65
N VAL A 131 -20.80 -19.42 4.69
CA VAL A 131 -21.09 -20.70 4.08
C VAL A 131 -19.95 -20.94 3.10
N SER A 132 -18.96 -21.69 3.58
CA SER A 132 -17.85 -22.16 2.75
C SER A 132 -18.41 -23.18 1.74
N PRO A 133 -18.27 -22.98 0.42
CA PRO A 133 -18.44 -24.09 -0.51
C PRO A 133 -17.14 -24.91 -0.48
N ASP A 134 -17.21 -25.99 0.27
CA ASP A 134 -16.55 -27.27 0.04
C ASP A 134 -15.09 -27.25 -0.46
N ALA A 135 -14.16 -27.25 0.50
CA ALA A 135 -12.79 -27.70 0.27
C ALA A 135 -12.68 -29.19 0.63
N THR A 136 -12.65 -30.04 -0.40
CA THR A 136 -12.39 -31.48 -0.32
C THR A 136 -11.05 -31.77 0.40
N PRO A 137 -10.92 -32.86 1.17
CA PRO A 137 -10.11 -32.88 2.38
C PRO A 137 -8.69 -33.42 2.15
N ARG A 138 -7.69 -32.79 2.77
CA ARG A 138 -6.43 -33.46 3.13
C ARG A 138 -5.88 -32.94 4.46
N GLY A 139 -5.84 -33.86 5.44
CA GLY A 139 -4.90 -33.83 6.57
C GLY A 139 -5.33 -32.94 7.73
N GLY A 140 -6.04 -33.53 8.71
CA GLY A 140 -6.53 -32.83 9.88
C GLY A 140 -5.47 -32.49 10.92
N ILE A 141 -5.91 -31.71 11.92
CA ILE A 141 -5.40 -31.70 13.31
C ILE A 141 -6.62 -31.40 14.19
N ALA A 142 -6.86 -32.27 15.17
CA ALA A 142 -7.91 -32.16 16.17
C ALA A 142 -7.65 -30.99 17.13
N VAL A 143 -8.71 -30.26 17.49
CA VAL A 143 -8.69 -29.29 18.59
C VAL A 143 -8.97 -30.04 19.89
N SER A 144 -7.97 -30.13 20.77
CA SER A 144 -8.16 -30.45 22.18
C SER A 144 -7.83 -29.21 23.01
N GLY A 145 -8.67 -28.95 24.01
CA GLY A 145 -8.74 -27.70 24.75
C GLY A 145 -7.54 -27.43 25.66
N THR A 146 -7.42 -26.16 26.04
CA THR A 146 -6.37 -25.62 26.91
C THR A 146 -6.87 -25.46 28.35
N PRO A 147 -6.06 -25.73 29.39
CA PRO A 147 -6.19 -25.07 30.68
C PRO A 147 -5.13 -23.97 30.89
N PRO A 148 -5.35 -23.05 31.85
CA PRO A 148 -4.70 -21.74 31.91
C PRO A 148 -3.43 -21.75 32.78
N GLY A 149 -2.40 -20.99 32.38
CA GLY A 149 -1.21 -20.81 33.21
C GLY A 149 -0.06 -20.05 32.54
N ALA A 150 -0.02 -18.73 32.78
CA ALA A 150 1.13 -17.82 32.84
C ALA A 150 2.42 -18.09 32.00
N ARG A 151 2.81 -17.11 31.15
CA ARG A 151 3.99 -16.22 31.35
C ARG A 151 4.47 -15.51 30.06
N ARG A 152 4.91 -14.26 30.28
CA ARG A 152 5.79 -13.37 29.50
C ARG A 152 5.40 -13.05 28.05
N ALA A 153 4.98 -11.80 27.87
CA ALA A 153 4.86 -11.13 26.56
C ALA A 153 6.24 -10.97 25.90
N GLY A 154 6.66 -12.01 25.17
CA GLY A 154 7.66 -11.86 24.12
C GLY A 154 7.05 -11.11 22.95
N ARG A 155 7.83 -10.20 22.36
CA ARG A 155 7.47 -9.37 21.20
C ARG A 155 6.92 -10.28 20.08
N ARG A 156 5.61 -10.27 19.87
CA ARG A 156 4.93 -11.12 18.88
C ARG A 156 5.19 -10.52 17.51
N VAL A 157 6.07 -11.14 16.74
CA VAL A 157 6.24 -10.79 15.31
C VAL A 157 4.96 -11.20 14.60
N ILE A 158 4.13 -10.23 14.25
CA ILE A 158 2.96 -10.44 13.40
C ILE A 158 3.50 -10.73 12.00
N LYS A 159 3.48 -12.01 11.60
CA LYS A 159 3.81 -12.42 10.24
C LYS A 159 2.62 -12.07 9.36
N SER A 160 2.78 -11.10 8.47
CA SER A 160 1.76 -10.79 7.46
C SER A 160 1.66 -11.97 6.48
N ARG A 161 0.45 -12.53 6.36
CA ARG A 161 0.18 -13.62 5.40
C ARG A 161 0.37 -13.19 3.94
N TRP A 162 0.32 -11.87 3.69
CA TRP A 162 0.47 -11.24 2.38
C TRP A 162 1.92 -11.19 1.86
N LEU A 163 2.92 -11.36 2.73
CA LEU A 163 4.34 -11.38 2.35
C LEU A 163 4.94 -12.79 2.33
N SER A 164 4.13 -13.84 2.53
CA SER A 164 4.65 -15.21 2.52
C SER A 164 4.71 -15.73 1.08
N SER A 165 5.94 -16.01 0.62
CA SER A 165 6.20 -16.96 -0.47
C SER A 165 6.27 -18.38 0.07
#